data_AF-A0AAW2UY40-F1
#
_entry.id   AF-A0AAW2UY40-F1
#
_cell.length_a   1.000
_cell.length_b   1.000
_cell.length_c   1.000
_cell.angle_alpha   90.00
_cell.angle_beta   90.00
_cell.angle_gamma   90.00
#
_symmetry.space_group_name_H-M   'P 1'
#
loop_
_entity.id
_entity.type
_entity.pdbx_description
1 polymer ?
#
loop_
_entity_poly.entity_id
_entity_poly.type
_entity_poly.pdbx_seq_one_letter_code
_entity_poly.pdbx_strand_id
1 'polypeptide(L)'
;MTSNKKVERLQEDLDKVQGDISAFMLFIEGLTRKDFAISAGDYDDVPYPLDENDNFDYEMDMQKLEAAREAYIAAVLAAKEKQDDQSIAAAAGARFHLQSLVLKQN
;
A
#
# COMPACT_ATOMS: atom_id res chain seq x y z
N MET A 1 41.87 -25.51 21.25
CA MET A 1 40.68 -24.93 21.90
C MET A 1 39.87 -24.14 20.86
N THR A 2 39.18 -24.81 19.94
CA THR A 2 38.39 -24.15 18.87
C THR A 2 37.25 -25.06 18.43
N SER A 3 36.17 -25.15 19.21
CA SER A 3 34.99 -25.94 18.80
C SER A 3 33.63 -25.36 19.23
N ASN A 4 33.56 -24.45 20.20
CA ASN A 4 32.27 -23.98 20.73
C ASN A 4 31.71 -22.71 20.06
N LYS A 5 32.52 -21.96 19.30
CA LYS A 5 32.09 -20.69 18.67
C LYS A 5 30.94 -20.86 17.65
N LYS A 6 30.83 -22.04 17.02
CA LYS A 6 29.70 -22.36 16.13
C LYS A 6 28.41 -22.62 16.91
N VAL A 7 28.53 -23.24 18.09
CA VAL A 7 27.40 -23.53 18.97
C VAL A 7 26.85 -22.24 19.57
N GLU A 8 27.73 -21.33 20.01
CA GLU A 8 27.34 -20.00 20.50
C GLU A 8 26.55 -19.20 19.46
N ARG A 9 27.01 -19.18 18.20
CA ARG A 9 26.29 -18.50 17.10
C ARG A 9 24.93 -19.11 16.81
N LEU A 10 24.84 -20.44 16.83
CA LEU A 10 23.56 -21.12 16.63
C LEU A 10 22.57 -20.81 17.77
N GLN A 11 23.06 -20.63 18.99
CA GLN A 11 22.23 -20.20 20.11
C GLN A 11 21.75 -18.75 19.94
N GLU A 12 22.65 -17.84 19.54
CA GLU A 12 22.29 -16.44 19.25
C GLU A 12 21.23 -16.34 18.13
N ASP A 13 21.38 -17.13 17.07
CA ASP A 13 20.41 -17.18 15.96
C ASP A 13 19.05 -17.74 16.42
N LEU A 14 19.05 -18.77 17.28
CA LEU A 14 17.82 -19.32 17.86
C LEU A 14 17.10 -18.31 18.74
N ASP A 15 17.83 -17.63 19.63
CA ASP A 15 17.27 -16.63 20.54
C ASP A 15 16.65 -15.46 19.74
N LYS A 16 17.31 -15.05 18.65
CA LYS A 16 16.79 -14.02 17.74
C LYS A 16 15.50 -14.48 17.06
N VAL A 17 15.49 -15.66 16.44
CA VAL A 17 14.30 -16.19 15.75
C VAL A 17 13.13 -16.35 16.72
N GLN A 18 13.40 -16.80 17.95
CA GLN A 18 12.38 -16.89 18.99
C GLN A 18 11.79 -15.51 19.32
N GLY A 19 12.63 -14.48 19.46
CA GLY A 19 12.18 -13.10 19.67
C GLY A 19 11.29 -12.58 18.53
N ASP A 20 11.70 -12.83 17.28
CA ASP A 20 10.95 -12.43 16.08
C ASP A 20 9.56 -13.11 16.03
N ILE A 21 9.50 -14.41 16.36
CA ILE A 21 8.23 -15.15 16.44
C ILE A 21 7.32 -14.58 17.53
N SER A 22 7.87 -14.28 18.72
CA SER A 22 7.09 -13.66 19.80
C SER A 22 6.53 -12.29 19.41
N ALA A 23 7.33 -11.45 18.76
CA ALA A 23 6.87 -10.15 18.27
C ALA A 23 5.74 -10.28 17.24
N PHE A 24 5.87 -11.24 16.33
CA PHE A 24 4.85 -11.51 15.32
C PHE A 24 3.54 -12.04 15.92
N MET A 25 3.61 -12.91 16.93
CA MET A 25 2.41 -13.38 17.65
C MET A 25 1.69 -12.25 18.39
N LEU A 26 2.43 -11.37 19.08
CA LEU A 26 1.84 -10.19 19.75
C LEU A 26 1.16 -9.25 18.76
N PHE A 27 1.73 -9.09 17.57
CA PHE A 27 1.12 -8.30 16.51
C PHE A 27 -0.21 -8.89 16.04
N ILE A 28 -0.25 -10.21 15.78
CA ILE A 28 -1.50 -10.90 15.41
C ILE A 28 -2.52 -10.80 16.54
N GLU A 29 -2.10 -10.99 17.80
CA GLU A 29 -2.98 -10.86 18.95
C GLU A 29 -3.63 -9.47 19.02
N GLY A 30 -2.82 -8.41 18.83
CA GLY A 30 -3.29 -7.02 18.75
C GLY A 30 -4.32 -6.80 17.63
N LEU A 31 -4.11 -7.39 16.45
CA LEU A 31 -5.06 -7.32 15.33
C LEU A 31 -6.34 -8.11 15.58
N THR A 32 -6.24 -9.24 16.28
CA THR A 32 -7.40 -10.10 16.60
C THR A 32 -8.21 -9.60 17.79
N ARG A 33 -7.70 -8.63 18.56
CA ARG A 33 -8.39 -8.00 19.67
C ARG A 33 -9.51 -7.09 19.14
N LYS A 34 -10.62 -7.72 18.77
CA LYS A 34 -11.87 -7.08 18.40
C LYS A 34 -12.57 -6.57 19.66
N ASP A 35 -12.19 -5.39 20.12
CA ASP A 35 -13.13 -4.53 20.84
C ASP A 35 -13.99 -3.79 19.82
N PHE A 36 -14.70 -4.55 18.95
CA PHE A 36 -15.93 -4.04 18.37
C PHE A 36 -16.98 -4.10 19.48
N ALA A 37 -16.89 -3.13 20.40
CA ALA A 37 -18.08 -2.69 21.09
C ALA A 37 -19.01 -2.20 19.97
N ILE A 38 -19.91 -3.07 19.53
CA ILE A 38 -21.12 -2.66 18.85
C ILE A 38 -21.83 -1.80 19.89
N SER A 39 -21.53 -0.49 19.87
CA SER A 39 -22.30 0.50 20.57
C SER A 39 -23.68 0.47 19.93
N ALA A 40 -24.55 -0.36 20.46
CA ALA A 40 -25.99 -0.27 20.27
C ALA A 40 -26.50 0.97 21.04
N GLY A 41 -25.93 2.13 20.74
CA GLY A 41 -26.23 3.42 21.33
C GLY A 41 -26.75 4.33 20.24
N ASP A 42 -28.08 4.37 20.13
CA ASP A 42 -28.88 5.55 19.82
C ASP A 42 -28.22 6.58 18.90
N TYR A 43 -28.17 6.27 17.60
CA TYR A 43 -27.96 7.32 16.60
C TYR A 43 -29.28 8.07 16.49
N ASP A 44 -29.40 9.15 17.28
CA ASP A 44 -30.30 10.25 16.95
C ASP A 44 -29.99 10.63 15.48
N ASP A 45 -30.99 10.45 14.62
CA ASP A 45 -30.94 10.72 13.19
C ASP A 45 -30.86 12.24 13.00
N VAL A 46 -29.69 12.81 13.30
CA VAL A 46 -29.32 14.14 12.86
C VAL A 46 -29.01 13.96 11.38
N PRO A 47 -29.83 14.49 10.46
CA PRO A 47 -29.48 14.49 9.06
C PRO A 47 -28.26 15.41 8.98
N TYR A 48 -27.07 14.81 8.90
CA TYR A 48 -25.94 15.50 8.32
C TYR A 48 -26.44 16.00 6.97
N PRO A 49 -26.28 17.30 6.64
CA PRO A 49 -26.41 17.71 5.27
C PRO A 49 -25.22 17.07 4.55
N LEU A 50 -25.40 15.82 4.13
CA LEU A 50 -24.62 15.24 3.06
C LEU A 50 -24.97 16.11 1.88
N ASP A 51 -24.05 16.98 1.51
CA ASP A 51 -24.07 17.67 0.24
C ASP A 51 -24.11 16.54 -0.81
N GLU A 52 -25.30 16.23 -1.33
CA GLU A 52 -25.56 15.12 -2.27
C GLU A 52 -24.84 15.30 -3.62
N ASN A 53 -23.86 16.20 -3.69
CA ASN A 53 -23.17 16.62 -4.89
C ASN A 53 -21.80 15.93 -5.08
N ASP A 54 -21.27 15.23 -4.07
CA ASP A 54 -19.93 14.61 -4.14
C ASP A 54 -19.91 13.18 -4.72
N ASN A 55 -21.06 12.55 -4.97
CA ASN A 55 -21.11 11.15 -5.39
C ASN A 55 -20.90 10.92 -6.90
N PHE A 56 -20.65 11.97 -7.69
CA PHE A 56 -20.52 11.89 -9.16
C PHE A 56 -19.09 11.88 -9.70
N ASP A 57 -18.05 12.16 -8.89
CA ASP A 57 -16.67 12.30 -9.41
C ASP A 57 -15.74 11.12 -9.05
N TYR A 58 -16.03 10.33 -8.02
CA TYR A 58 -15.15 9.23 -7.59
C TYR A 58 -14.97 8.14 -8.65
N GLU A 59 -16.05 7.71 -9.31
CA GLU A 59 -15.98 6.68 -10.35
C GLU A 59 -15.22 7.18 -11.57
N MET A 60 -15.48 8.43 -11.97
CA MET A 60 -14.79 9.05 -13.10
C MET A 60 -13.30 9.25 -12.81
N ASP A 61 -12.96 9.63 -11.58
CA ASP A 61 -11.57 9.80 -11.16
C ASP A 61 -10.83 8.47 -10.99
N MET A 62 -11.51 7.42 -10.52
CA MET A 62 -10.97 6.05 -10.52
C MET A 62 -10.68 5.57 -11.95
N GLN A 63 -11.58 5.81 -12.89
CA GLN A 63 -11.37 5.45 -14.30
C GLN A 63 -10.20 6.23 -14.94
N LYS A 64 -10.09 7.54 -14.66
CA LYS A 64 -8.94 8.37 -15.11
C LYS A 64 -7.61 7.85 -14.52
N LEU A 65 -7.61 7.47 -13.25
CA LEU A 65 -6.42 6.95 -12.58
C LEU A 65 -5.98 5.61 -13.17
N GLU A 66 -6.92 4.69 -13.42
CA GLU A 66 -6.62 3.40 -14.03
C GLU A 66 -6.12 3.55 -15.48
N ALA A 67 -6.75 4.41 -16.27
CA ALA A 67 -6.28 4.71 -17.63
C ALA A 67 -4.85 5.27 -17.64
N ALA A 68 -4.52 6.18 -16.72
CA ALA A 68 -3.17 6.71 -16.57
C ALA A 68 -2.16 5.62 -16.15
N ARG A 69 -2.58 4.67 -15.29
CA ARG A 69 -1.77 3.52 -14.89
C ARG A 69 -1.46 2.60 -16.07
N GLU A 70 -2.47 2.24 -16.85
CA GLU A 70 -2.29 1.42 -18.06
C GLU A 70 -1.37 2.10 -19.08
N ALA A 71 -1.56 3.40 -19.31
CA ALA A 71 -0.71 4.17 -20.21
C ALA A 71 0.76 4.19 -19.76
N TYR A 72 1.01 4.34 -18.45
CA TYR A 72 2.36 4.25 -17.90
C TYR A 72 2.97 2.86 -18.11
N ILE A 73 2.23 1.78 -17.86
CA ILE A 73 2.71 0.40 -18.09
C ILE A 73 3.05 0.19 -19.56
N ALA A 74 2.16 0.60 -20.48
CA ALA A 74 2.39 0.48 -21.91
C ALA A 74 3.62 1.28 -22.37
N ALA A 75 3.80 2.50 -21.86
CA ALA A 75 4.97 3.32 -22.17
C ALA A 75 6.27 2.70 -21.62
N VAL A 76 6.24 2.10 -20.43
CA VAL A 76 7.39 1.38 -19.86
C VAL A 76 7.73 0.14 -20.70
N LEU A 77 6.74 -0.61 -21.16
CA LEU A 77 6.96 -1.75 -22.05
C LEU A 77 7.58 -1.30 -23.39
N ALA A 78 7.04 -0.25 -24.00
CA ALA A 78 7.59 0.32 -25.23
C ALA A 78 9.03 0.84 -25.06
N ALA A 79 9.31 1.51 -23.93
CA ALA A 79 10.66 1.95 -23.59
C ALA A 79 11.64 0.79 -23.38
N LYS A 80 11.18 -0.31 -22.77
CA LYS A 80 12.00 -1.52 -22.62
C LYS A 80 12.30 -2.20 -23.96
N GLU A 81 11.35 -2.19 -24.88
CA GLU A 81 11.49 -2.81 -26.21
C GLU A 81 12.41 -1.99 -27.13
N LYS A 82 12.17 -0.68 -27.24
CA LYS A 82 12.88 0.17 -28.20
C LYS A 82 14.16 0.78 -27.65
N GLN A 83 14.23 1.00 -26.34
CA GLN A 83 15.39 1.59 -25.64
C GLN A 83 15.88 2.94 -26.21
N ASP A 84 14.98 3.69 -26.85
CA ASP A 84 15.27 5.00 -27.41
C ASP A 84 14.86 6.14 -26.45
N ASP A 85 15.52 7.29 -26.59
CA ASP A 85 15.31 8.46 -25.73
C ASP A 85 13.86 8.97 -25.77
N GLN A 86 13.17 8.84 -26.91
CA GLN A 86 11.79 9.28 -27.06
C GLN A 86 10.84 8.37 -26.29
N SER A 87 11.05 7.05 -26.34
CA SER A 87 10.26 6.09 -25.56
C SER A 87 10.52 6.22 -24.05
N ILE A 88 11.77 6.49 -23.64
CA ILE A 88 12.11 6.78 -22.23
C ILE A 88 11.43 8.06 -21.76
N ALA A 89 11.47 9.13 -22.57
CA ALA A 89 10.78 10.39 -22.26
C ALA A 89 9.26 10.21 -22.16
N ALA A 90 8.66 9.39 -23.03
CA ALA A 90 7.24 9.06 -22.96
C ALA A 90 6.88 8.31 -21.65
N ALA A 91 7.70 7.34 -21.23
CA ALA A 91 7.49 6.64 -19.96
C ALA A 91 7.63 7.58 -18.74
N ALA A 92 8.60 8.50 -18.77
CA ALA A 92 8.75 9.52 -17.73
C ALA A 92 7.54 10.48 -17.69
N GLY A 93 7.05 10.94 -18.84
CA GLY A 93 5.85 11.77 -18.94
C GLY A 93 4.60 11.07 -18.39
N ALA A 94 4.39 9.80 -18.76
CA ALA A 94 3.27 9.01 -18.25
C ALA A 94 3.37 8.81 -16.72
N ARG A 95 4.58 8.63 -16.17
CA ARG A 95 4.81 8.57 -14.72
C ARG A 95 4.42 9.87 -14.02
N PHE A 96 4.84 11.02 -14.55
CA PHE A 96 4.47 12.33 -13.98
C PHE A 96 2.96 12.56 -14.02
N HIS A 97 2.30 12.18 -15.11
CA HIS A 97 0.85 12.29 -15.21
C HIS A 97 0.14 11.43 -14.15
N LEU A 98 0.55 10.18 -13.99
CA LEU A 98 0.01 9.28 -12.96
C LEU A 98 0.21 9.85 -11.54
N GLN A 99 1.42 10.35 -11.25
CA GLN A 99 1.71 10.98 -9.94
C GLN A 99 0.84 12.21 -9.68
N SER A 100 0.55 13.01 -10.70
CA SER A 100 -0.30 14.20 -10.56
C SER A 100 -1.75 13.86 -10.21
N LEU A 101 -2.25 12.68 -10.62
CA LEU A 101 -3.59 12.22 -10.26
C LEU A 101 -3.63 11.69 -8.83
N VAL A 102 -2.63 10.89 -8.43
CA VAL A 102 -2.55 10.33 -7.07
C VAL A 102 -2.40 11.43 -6.02
N LEU A 103 -1.59 12.46 -6.28
CA LEU A 103 -1.34 13.55 -5.31
C LEU A 103 -2.51 14.54 -5.20
N LYS A 104 -3.43 14.59 -6.16
CA LYS A 104 -4.63 15.43 -6.10
C LYS A 104 -5.75 14.85 -5.23
N GLN A 105 -5.67 13.57 -4.90
CA GLN A 105 -6.70 12.85 -4.12
C GLN A 105 -6.47 12.90 -2.59
N ASN A 106 -5.53 13.72 -2.10
CA ASN A 106 -5.21 13.92 -0.67
C ASN A 106 -5.63 15.29 -0.15
#